data_AF-A0A963VMC5-F1
#
_entry.id   AF-A0A963VMC5-F1
#
_cell.length_a   1.000
_cell.length_b   1.000
_cell.length_c   1.000
_cell.angle_alpha   90.00
_cell.angle_beta   90.00
_cell.angle_gamma   90.00
#
_symmetry.space_group_name_H-M   'P 1'
#
loop_
_entity.id
_entity.type
_entity.pdbx_description
1 polymer ?
#
loop_
_entity_poly.entity_id
_entity_poly.type
_entity_poly.pdbx_seq_one_letter_code
_entity_poly.pdbx_strand_id
1 'polypeptide(L)'
;MNDDTKMLAELETIGPEGIVELTRRVQDINNSYRAVAEKMGQLYMCADELKVGSLTKGLDKPMRNASDNEQMFASLLEELQSFARGSAT
;
A
#
# COMPACT_ATOMS: atom_id res chain seq x y z
N MET A 1 -21.24 -7.51 11.29
CA MET A 1 -19.85 -7.50 11.79
C MET A 1 -19.05 -6.71 10.78
N ASN A 2 -18.34 -5.66 11.18
CA ASN A 2 -17.57 -4.83 10.24
C ASN A 2 -16.34 -5.64 9.76
N ASP A 3 -15.87 -5.40 8.54
CA ASP A 3 -14.75 -6.16 7.96
C ASP A 3 -13.47 -6.02 8.81
N ASP A 4 -13.22 -4.84 9.37
CA ASP A 4 -12.10 -4.58 10.29
C ASP A 4 -12.18 -5.46 11.55
N THR A 5 -13.39 -5.62 12.11
CA THR A 5 -13.61 -6.43 13.32
C THR A 5 -13.39 -7.92 13.03
N LYS A 6 -13.65 -8.36 11.80
CA LYS A 6 -13.39 -9.73 11.37
C LYS A 6 -11.90 -10.00 11.21
N MET A 7 -11.17 -9.10 10.56
CA MET A 7 -9.72 -9.24 10.37
C MET A 7 -8.99 -9.33 11.71
N LEU A 8 -9.34 -8.47 12.68
CA LEU A 8 -8.74 -8.48 14.02
C LEU A 8 -8.94 -9.83 14.73
N ALA A 9 -10.15 -10.40 14.67
CA ALA A 9 -10.42 -11.71 15.24
C ALA A 9 -9.63 -12.85 14.57
N GLU A 10 -9.39 -12.76 13.26
CA GLU A 10 -8.56 -13.73 12.53
C GLU A 10 -7.08 -13.60 12.92
N LEU A 11 -6.57 -12.38 13.13
CA LEU A 11 -5.20 -12.12 13.56
C LEU A 11 -4.91 -12.66 14.96
N GLU A 12 -5.88 -12.64 15.87
CA GLU A 12 -5.76 -13.27 17.20
C GLU A 12 -5.52 -14.79 17.12
N THR A 13 -6.00 -15.45 16.05
CA THR A 13 -5.95 -16.92 15.93
C THR A 13 -4.62 -17.46 15.42
N ILE A 14 -3.81 -16.63 14.73
CA ILE A 14 -2.57 -17.05 14.06
C ILE A 14 -1.30 -16.84 14.89
N GLY A 15 -1.43 -16.23 16.08
CA GLY A 15 -0.33 -15.98 17.01
C GLY A 15 0.68 -14.91 16.54
N PRO A 16 1.61 -14.50 17.43
CA PRO A 16 2.51 -13.37 17.21
C PRO A 16 3.45 -13.55 16.01
N GLU A 17 3.94 -14.77 15.77
CA GLU A 17 4.83 -15.05 14.63
C GLU A 17 4.12 -14.88 13.29
N GLY A 18 2.85 -15.30 13.19
CA GLY A 18 2.03 -15.11 11.99
C GLY A 18 1.83 -13.63 11.67
N ILE A 19 1.56 -12.81 12.69
CA ILE A 19 1.38 -11.37 12.55
C ILE A 19 2.67 -10.69 12.10
N VAL A 20 3.82 -11.09 12.65
CA VAL A 20 5.14 -10.57 12.24
C VAL A 20 5.40 -10.86 10.76
N GLU A 21 5.15 -12.08 10.30
CA GLU A 21 5.36 -12.44 8.89
C GLU A 21 4.38 -11.73 7.94
N LEU A 22 3.11 -11.58 8.33
CA LEU A 22 2.15 -10.78 7.55
C LEU A 22 2.58 -9.32 7.47
N THR A 23 2.96 -8.72 8.60
CA THR A 23 3.45 -7.34 8.66
C THR A 23 4.67 -7.16 7.75
N ARG A 24 5.63 -8.09 7.81
CA ARG A 24 6.83 -8.06 6.97
C ARG A 24 6.49 -8.12 5.48
N ARG A 25 5.58 -9.01 5.08
CA ARG A 25 5.16 -9.13 3.67
C ARG A 25 4.41 -7.91 3.17
N VAL A 26 3.48 -7.37 3.98
CA VAL A 26 2.74 -6.16 3.62
C VAL A 26 3.71 -4.96 3.53
N GLN A 27 4.70 -4.88 4.41
CA GLN A 27 5.76 -3.86 4.32
C GLN A 27 6.54 -3.95 3.01
N ASP A 28 6.95 -5.16 2.59
CA ASP A 28 7.66 -5.38 1.32
C ASP A 28 6.81 -4.94 0.11
N ILE A 29 5.51 -5.27 0.14
CA ILE A 29 4.55 -4.89 -0.90
C ILE A 29 4.36 -3.37 -0.92
N ASN A 30 4.14 -2.74 0.25
CA ASN A 30 3.98 -1.30 0.37
C ASN A 30 5.20 -0.54 -0.18
N ASN A 31 6.41 -0.99 0.16
CA ASN A 31 7.64 -0.41 -0.38
C ASN A 31 7.71 -0.52 -1.91
N SER A 32 7.24 -1.64 -2.47
CA SER A 32 7.20 -1.85 -3.92
C SER A 32 6.20 -0.90 -4.60
N TYR A 33 5.00 -0.73 -4.04
CA TYR A 33 4.00 0.20 -4.57
C TYR A 33 4.41 1.66 -4.44
N ARG A 34 5.08 2.04 -3.34
CA ARG A 34 5.70 3.37 -3.20
C ARG A 34 6.69 3.66 -4.32
N ALA A 35 7.60 2.73 -4.59
CA ALA A 35 8.55 2.87 -5.69
C ALA A 35 7.87 2.97 -7.07
N VAL A 36 6.75 2.26 -7.27
CA VAL A 36 5.95 2.37 -8.51
C VAL A 36 5.26 3.74 -8.61
N ALA A 37 4.63 4.22 -7.54
CA ALA A 37 3.96 5.52 -7.50
C ALA A 37 4.94 6.67 -7.79
N GLU A 38 6.12 6.65 -7.17
CA GLU A 38 7.19 7.62 -7.42
C GLU A 38 7.63 7.62 -8.89
N LYS A 39 7.92 6.45 -9.46
CA LYS A 39 8.34 6.31 -10.86
C LYS A 39 7.25 6.73 -11.84
N MET A 40 5.98 6.42 -11.53
CA MET A 40 4.84 6.87 -12.33
C MET A 40 4.71 8.39 -12.31
N GLY A 41 4.87 9.02 -11.16
CA GLY A 41 4.90 10.48 -11.04
C GLY A 41 6.03 11.12 -11.86
N GLN A 42 7.25 10.56 -11.76
CA GLN A 42 8.40 11.02 -12.54
C GLN A 42 8.16 10.90 -14.06
N LEU A 43 7.62 9.76 -14.51
CA LEU A 43 7.29 9.56 -15.92
C LEU A 43 6.20 10.53 -16.40
N TYR A 44 5.18 10.77 -15.58
CA TYR A 44 4.12 11.72 -15.86
C TYR A 44 4.69 13.13 -16.04
N MET A 45 5.50 13.60 -15.09
CA MET A 45 6.15 14.92 -15.13
C MET A 45 7.04 15.05 -16.36
N CYS A 46 7.84 14.03 -16.67
CA CYS A 46 8.69 14.03 -17.86
C CYS A 46 7.88 14.12 -19.16
N ALA A 47 6.78 13.37 -19.27
CA ALA A 47 5.90 13.42 -20.44
C ALA A 47 5.22 14.79 -20.58
N ASP A 48 4.84 15.42 -19.47
CA ASP A 48 4.24 16.75 -19.43
C ASP A 48 5.23 17.84 -19.84
N GLU A 49 6.45 17.82 -19.28
CA GLU A 49 7.54 18.74 -19.62
C GLU A 49 7.92 18.66 -21.11
N LEU A 50 7.91 17.45 -21.68
CA LEU A 50 8.15 17.20 -23.10
C LEU A 50 6.92 17.48 -24.00
N LYS A 51 5.79 17.90 -23.41
CA LYS A 51 4.53 18.22 -24.10
C LYS A 51 3.94 17.04 -24.88
N VAL A 52 4.17 15.80 -24.42
CA VAL A 52 3.62 14.58 -25.03
C VAL A 52 2.22 14.30 -24.46
N GLY A 53 1.26 15.14 -24.84
CA GLY A 53 -0.08 15.16 -24.23
C GLY A 53 -0.89 13.86 -24.36
N SER A 54 -0.64 13.04 -25.39
CA SER A 54 -1.27 11.73 -25.53
C SER A 54 -0.76 10.73 -24.48
N LEU A 55 0.52 10.81 -24.12
CA LEU A 55 1.14 9.97 -23.11
C LEU A 55 0.71 10.39 -21.71
N THR A 56 0.71 11.68 -21.37
CA THR A 56 0.22 12.17 -20.07
C THR A 56 -1.22 11.73 -19.82
N LYS A 57 -2.11 11.88 -20.81
CA LYS A 57 -3.50 11.39 -20.73
C LYS A 57 -3.57 9.86 -20.56
N GLY A 58 -2.69 9.11 -21.23
CA GLY A 58 -2.57 7.66 -21.06
C GLY A 58 -2.08 7.25 -19.66
N LEU A 59 -1.29 8.10 -19.01
CA LEU A 59 -0.72 7.88 -17.69
C LEU A 59 -1.62 8.32 -16.53
N ASP A 60 -2.63 9.16 -16.74
CA ASP A 60 -3.53 9.64 -15.67
C ASP A 60 -4.12 8.51 -14.81
N LYS A 61 -4.66 7.46 -15.45
CA LYS A 61 -5.24 6.31 -14.73
C LYS A 61 -4.16 5.45 -14.06
N PRO A 62 -3.09 5.03 -14.75
CA PRO A 62 -1.98 4.33 -14.11
C PRO A 62 -1.39 5.06 -12.90
N MET A 63 -1.22 6.38 -12.99
CA MET A 63 -0.66 7.21 -11.91
C MET A 63 -1.60 7.25 -10.70
N ARG A 64 -2.90 7.49 -10.89
CA ARG A 64 -3.90 7.39 -9.82
C ARG A 64 -3.92 6.00 -9.19
N ASN A 65 -3.99 4.95 -10.00
CA ASN A 65 -4.00 3.57 -9.51
C ASN A 65 -2.73 3.24 -8.70
N ALA A 66 -1.56 3.76 -9.10
CA ALA A 66 -0.32 3.54 -8.36
C ALA A 66 -0.37 4.20 -6.98
N SER A 67 -0.86 5.45 -6.91
CA SER A 67 -1.07 6.16 -5.65
C SER A 67 -2.13 5.49 -4.77
N ASP A 68 -3.27 5.10 -5.33
CA ASP A 68 -4.35 4.45 -4.58
C ASP A 68 -3.88 3.11 -3.99
N ASN A 69 -3.12 2.32 -4.74
CA ASN A 69 -2.56 1.07 -4.24
C ASN A 69 -1.51 1.31 -3.14
N GLU A 70 -0.63 2.31 -3.30
CA GLU A 70 0.35 2.67 -2.26
C GLU A 70 -0.36 3.05 -0.96
N GLN A 71 -1.37 3.91 -1.03
CA GLN A 71 -2.15 4.33 0.14
C GLN A 71 -2.87 3.15 0.78
N MET A 72 -3.50 2.29 -0.01
CA MET A 72 -4.20 1.10 0.50
C MET A 72 -3.26 0.16 1.26
N PHE A 73 -2.07 -0.12 0.72
CA PHE A 73 -1.09 -0.97 1.40
C PHE A 73 -0.43 -0.28 2.60
N ALA A 74 -0.29 1.06 2.57
CA ALA A 74 0.16 1.82 3.72
C ALA A 74 -0.84 1.75 4.89
N SER A 75 -2.14 1.89 4.62
CA SER A 75 -3.19 1.74 5.63
C SER A 75 -3.24 0.32 6.20
N LEU A 76 -3.20 -0.71 5.34
CA LEU A 76 -3.18 -2.10 5.80
C LEU A 76 -1.95 -2.41 6.68
N LEU A 77 -0.80 -1.86 6.32
CA LEU A 77 0.42 -1.99 7.13
C LEU A 77 0.27 -1.33 8.50
N GLU A 78 -0.32 -0.14 8.57
CA GLU A 78 -0.55 0.59 9.82
C GLU A 78 -1.49 -0.18 10.75
N GLU A 79 -2.53 -0.81 10.20
CA GLU A 79 -3.46 -1.66 10.96
C GLU A 79 -2.76 -2.87 11.56
N LEU A 80 -1.99 -3.61 10.76
CA LEU A 80 -1.21 -4.78 11.23
C LEU A 80 -0.20 -4.40 12.30
N GLN A 81 0.52 -3.29 12.12
CA GLN A 81 1.46 -2.79 13.11
C GLN A 81 0.77 -2.32 14.39
N SER A 82 -0.41 -1.72 14.28
CA SER A 82 -1.20 -1.29 15.44
C SER A 82 -1.70 -2.49 16.24
N PHE A 83 -2.15 -3.55 15.57
CA PHE A 83 -2.49 -4.82 16.23
C PHE A 83 -1.28 -5.40 16.95
N ALA A 84 -0.13 -5.55 16.25
CA ALA A 84 1.08 -6.11 16.83
C ALA A 84 1.57 -5.35 18.09
N ARG A 85 1.41 -4.02 18.11
CA ARG A 85 1.71 -3.18 19.28
C ARG A 85 0.69 -3.36 20.40
N GLY A 86 -0.59 -3.47 20.08
CA GLY A 86 -1.67 -3.64 21.05
C GLY A 86 -1.71 -5.02 21.72
N SER A 87 -1.25 -6.07 21.03
CA SER A 87 -1.14 -7.42 21.59
C SER A 87 0.10 -7.65 22.47
N ALA A 88 1.00 -6.67 22.56
CA ALA A 88 2.25 -6.77 23.34
C ALA A 88 2.12 -6.25 24.79
N THR A 89 0.93 -5.78 25.19
CA THR A 89 0.55 -5.36 26.56
C THR A 89 -0.40 -6.36 27.20
#